data_AF-A0A9D9FWL7-F1
#
_entry.id   AF-A0A9D9FWL7-F1
#
_cell.length_a   1.000
_cell.length_b   1.000
_cell.length_c   1.000
_cell.angle_alpha   90.00
_cell.angle_beta   90.00
_cell.angle_gamma   90.00
#
_symmetry.space_group_name_H-M   'P 1'
#
loop_
_entity.id
_entity.type
_entity.pdbx_description
1 polymer ?
#
loop_
_entity_poly.entity_id
_entity_poly.type
_entity_poly.pdbx_seq_one_letter_code
_entity_poly.pdbx_strand_id
1 'polypeptide(L)'
;MRVLGPSLAAIVILGSALPYSSQAASPGTTGVAEIFSGTRIANPGLRLGDDLVRISSSIPRNPVLKDIRRRLVKKKRVSFRELRTLADTGDGLAAYRLAERIVSLEKPELLGDAAHYFSIAVFDGRGYAVRPLVAILSNPELDIRESRLKHIERSLQRQASGGQLRAVEALVQLYKAGVPFGFKPEEAHALMKTVLEKKFDGEIALQLAVNIAGKTPLAPTEISEIRKYLLIAKSSDLPGTRAAAQTLLQNYPAPEMQNDAS
;
A
#
# COMPACT_ATOMS: atom_id res chain seq x y z
N MET A 1 -11.49 -8.74 -58.18
CA MET A 1 -12.64 -9.43 -57.53
C MET A 1 -13.20 -8.50 -56.48
N ARG A 2 -14.45 -8.05 -56.68
CA ARG A 2 -15.25 -7.30 -55.70
C ARG A 2 -15.90 -8.31 -54.74
N VAL A 3 -16.25 -7.84 -53.54
CA VAL A 3 -17.54 -8.01 -52.83
C VAL A 3 -17.40 -8.33 -51.33
N LEU A 4 -17.78 -7.31 -50.55
CA LEU A 4 -18.56 -7.28 -49.29
C LEU A 4 -18.08 -7.99 -48.02
N GLY A 5 -17.85 -7.19 -46.97
CA GLY A 5 -18.66 -7.30 -45.74
C GLY A 5 -19.67 -6.13 -45.70
N PRO A 6 -20.40 -5.89 -44.59
CA PRO A 6 -20.70 -6.72 -43.41
C PRO A 6 -22.23 -6.88 -43.19
N SER A 7 -22.67 -7.74 -42.27
CA SER A 7 -24.04 -7.63 -41.74
C SER A 7 -24.10 -7.91 -40.23
N LEU A 8 -24.60 -6.90 -39.53
CA LEU A 8 -25.04 -6.88 -38.14
C LEU A 8 -26.16 -7.90 -37.93
N ALA A 9 -26.09 -8.65 -36.83
CA ALA A 9 -27.24 -9.34 -36.24
C ALA A 9 -27.47 -8.78 -34.84
N ALA A 10 -28.49 -7.95 -34.73
CA ALA A 10 -29.07 -7.51 -33.46
C ALA A 10 -29.85 -8.69 -32.85
N ILE A 11 -29.57 -9.01 -31.58
CA ILE A 11 -30.41 -9.92 -30.79
C ILE A 11 -31.17 -9.05 -29.79
N VAL A 12 -32.47 -8.92 -30.06
CA VAL A 12 -33.51 -8.45 -29.15
C VAL A 12 -34.04 -9.66 -28.41
N ILE A 13 -34.04 -9.63 -27.06
CA ILE A 13 -34.79 -10.58 -26.24
C ILE A 13 -35.67 -9.79 -25.26
N LEU A 14 -36.99 -9.94 -25.47
CA LEU A 14 -38.09 -9.66 -24.55
C LEU A 14 -37.82 -10.31 -23.17
N GLY A 15 -38.13 -9.73 -22.01
CA GLY A 15 -39.42 -9.14 -21.65
C GLY A 15 -40.29 -10.18 -20.94
N SER A 16 -40.22 -10.25 -19.60
CA SER A 16 -41.27 -10.85 -18.76
C SER A 16 -41.15 -10.39 -17.31
N ALA A 17 -41.98 -9.41 -16.96
CA ALA A 17 -42.29 -9.02 -15.59
C ALA A 17 -43.47 -9.86 -15.08
N LEU A 18 -43.39 -10.32 -13.83
CA LEU A 18 -44.53 -10.87 -13.09
C LEU A 18 -44.76 -10.02 -11.83
N PRO A 19 -46.01 -9.62 -11.54
CA PRO A 19 -46.38 -8.92 -10.31
C PRO A 19 -46.72 -9.94 -9.21
N TYR A 20 -46.32 -9.66 -7.97
CA TYR A 20 -46.90 -10.34 -6.80
C TYR A 20 -47.56 -9.33 -5.86
N SER A 21 -48.82 -9.64 -5.59
CA SER A 21 -49.86 -8.82 -4.99
C SER A 21 -49.64 -8.50 -3.52
N SER A 22 -50.15 -7.33 -3.14
CA SER A 22 -50.43 -6.92 -1.77
C SER A 22 -51.50 -7.79 -1.12
N GLN A 23 -51.39 -8.03 0.19
CA GLN A 23 -52.57 -8.22 1.03
C GLN A 23 -52.33 -7.65 2.43
N ALA A 24 -53.20 -6.73 2.82
CA ALA A 24 -53.35 -6.17 4.15
C ALA A 24 -54.69 -6.61 4.72
N ALA A 25 -54.74 -6.97 6.01
CA ALA A 25 -55.91 -6.82 6.89
C ALA A 25 -55.52 -7.06 8.37
N SER A 26 -55.70 -6.02 9.18
CA SER A 26 -55.86 -5.99 10.66
C SER A 26 -57.27 -6.54 11.05
N PRO A 27 -57.85 -6.43 12.29
CA PRO A 27 -57.44 -5.78 13.56
C PRO A 27 -57.82 -6.48 14.91
N GLY A 28 -57.49 -5.83 16.05
CA GLY A 28 -58.11 -5.98 17.39
C GLY A 28 -57.40 -6.98 18.33
N THR A 29 -57.17 -6.77 19.65
CA THR A 29 -57.84 -5.92 20.64
C THR A 29 -56.97 -5.79 21.92
N THR A 30 -56.75 -4.54 22.36
CA THR A 30 -56.74 -3.93 23.71
C THR A 30 -56.20 -4.66 24.99
N GLY A 31 -55.25 -3.97 25.66
CA GLY A 31 -55.07 -3.87 27.12
C GLY A 31 -54.11 -4.91 27.74
N VAL A 32 -53.12 -4.62 28.60
CA VAL A 32 -52.93 -3.53 29.58
C VAL A 32 -51.41 -3.40 29.89
N ALA A 33 -51.03 -2.25 30.46
CA ALA A 33 -49.69 -1.77 30.80
C ALA A 33 -48.70 -2.75 31.47
N GLU A 34 -47.40 -2.63 31.15
CA GLU A 34 -46.31 -2.37 32.12
C GLU A 34 -44.90 -2.26 31.45
N ILE A 35 -44.31 -1.06 31.55
CA ILE A 35 -42.89 -0.73 31.77
C ILE A 35 -41.83 -1.67 31.14
N PHE A 36 -41.31 -1.33 29.96
CA PHE A 36 -39.90 -1.55 29.60
C PHE A 36 -39.42 -0.43 28.68
N SER A 37 -38.65 0.50 29.27
CA SER A 37 -37.82 1.46 28.53
C SER A 37 -36.74 0.70 27.76
N GLY A 38 -37.01 0.38 26.50
CA GLY A 38 -36.07 -0.22 25.55
C GLY A 38 -35.71 0.78 24.46
N THR A 39 -34.64 1.52 24.69
CA THR A 39 -34.08 2.55 23.81
C THR A 39 -33.89 2.04 22.38
N ARG A 40 -34.45 2.78 21.42
CA ARG A 40 -34.14 2.74 19.97
C ARG A 40 -32.63 2.54 19.77
N ILE A 41 -32.25 1.51 19.02
CA ILE A 41 -30.87 1.28 18.58
C ILE A 41 -30.50 2.40 17.58
N ALA A 42 -29.95 3.49 18.10
CA ALA A 42 -29.15 4.41 17.32
C ALA A 42 -27.70 3.91 17.39
N ASN A 43 -27.15 3.42 16.27
CA ASN A 43 -25.71 3.17 16.12
C ASN A 43 -25.00 4.53 16.01
N PRO A 44 -24.30 5.03 17.05
CA PRO A 44 -23.64 6.32 16.96
C PRO A 44 -22.17 6.09 16.61
N GLY A 45 -21.75 6.59 15.44
CA GLY A 45 -20.39 7.07 15.24
C GLY A 45 -19.29 6.03 15.04
N LEU A 46 -19.14 5.54 13.80
CA LEU A 46 -17.83 5.31 13.21
C LEU A 46 -17.14 6.66 13.03
N ARG A 47 -16.59 7.22 14.11
CA ARG A 47 -15.71 8.39 14.08
C ARG A 47 -14.43 8.03 14.82
N LEU A 48 -13.40 7.68 14.04
CA LEU A 48 -12.04 7.54 14.54
C LEU A 48 -11.54 8.92 14.97
N GLY A 49 -11.30 9.07 16.28
CA GLY A 49 -10.73 10.26 16.89
C GLY A 49 -9.25 10.42 16.56
N ASP A 50 -8.82 11.68 16.45
CA ASP A 50 -7.47 12.15 16.09
C ASP A 50 -6.40 11.97 17.18
N ASP A 51 -6.54 10.96 18.05
CA ASP A 51 -5.56 10.74 19.11
C ASP A 51 -4.34 9.98 18.57
N LEU A 52 -3.21 10.69 18.51
CA LEU A 52 -1.89 10.17 18.18
C LEU A 52 -1.57 8.95 19.05
N VAL A 53 -1.77 7.76 18.47
CA VAL A 53 -1.51 6.48 19.13
C VAL A 53 -0.04 6.39 19.49
N ARG A 54 0.24 6.29 20.79
CA ARG A 54 1.56 5.99 21.34
C ARG A 54 1.87 4.52 21.04
N ILE A 55 2.51 4.27 19.90
CA ILE A 55 2.88 2.92 19.46
C ILE A 55 4.06 2.43 20.32
N SER A 56 3.76 1.79 21.45
CA SER A 56 4.75 1.03 22.20
C SER A 56 4.53 -0.46 21.92
N SER A 57 5.57 -1.16 21.48
CA SER A 57 5.61 -2.62 21.32
C SER A 57 5.55 -3.38 22.67
N SER A 58 5.03 -2.76 23.72
CA SER A 58 4.89 -3.43 25.01
C SER A 58 3.77 -4.47 24.90
N ILE A 59 4.16 -5.74 25.04
CA ILE A 59 3.22 -6.83 25.32
C ILE A 59 2.29 -6.30 26.42
N PRO A 60 0.98 -6.19 26.18
CA PRO A 60 0.15 -5.43 27.09
C PRO A 60 0.21 -6.04 28.49
N ARG A 61 0.54 -5.25 29.52
CA ARG A 61 0.46 -5.72 30.93
C ARG A 61 -0.96 -6.16 31.29
N ASN A 62 -1.94 -5.73 30.51
CA ASN A 62 -3.35 -6.09 30.63
C ASN A 62 -3.59 -7.59 30.32
N PRO A 63 -4.13 -8.37 31.28
CA PRO A 63 -4.38 -9.80 31.10
C PRO A 63 -5.39 -10.11 29.98
N VAL A 64 -6.38 -9.23 29.76
CA VAL A 64 -7.38 -9.39 28.69
C VAL A 64 -6.71 -9.33 27.31
N LEU A 65 -5.85 -8.34 27.10
CA LEU A 65 -5.14 -8.19 25.84
C LEU A 65 -4.16 -9.35 25.60
N LYS A 66 -3.50 -9.86 26.65
CA LYS A 66 -2.68 -11.08 26.56
C LYS A 66 -3.50 -12.30 26.13
N ASP A 67 -4.71 -12.47 26.65
CA ASP A 67 -5.58 -13.57 26.24
C ASP A 67 -6.01 -13.45 24.77
N ILE A 68 -6.49 -12.27 24.35
CA ILE A 68 -6.87 -12.02 22.96
C ILE A 68 -5.66 -12.31 22.05
N ARG A 69 -4.48 -11.83 22.43
CA ARG A 69 -3.24 -12.04 21.68
C ARG A 69 -2.90 -13.52 21.53
N ARG A 70 -3.00 -14.26 22.62
CA ARG A 70 -2.78 -15.71 22.65
C ARG A 70 -3.76 -16.45 21.75
N ARG A 71 -5.05 -16.08 21.78
CA ARG A 71 -6.07 -16.66 20.90
C ARG A 71 -5.77 -16.35 19.43
N LEU A 72 -5.40 -15.12 19.12
CA LEU A 72 -5.04 -14.69 17.77
C LEU A 72 -3.86 -15.50 17.21
N VAL A 73 -2.77 -15.66 17.98
CA VAL A 73 -1.60 -16.46 17.59
C VAL A 73 -1.96 -17.93 17.39
N LYS A 74 -2.82 -18.48 18.26
CA LYS A 74 -3.32 -19.86 18.15
C LYS A 74 -4.41 -20.03 17.07
N LYS A 75 -4.65 -19.03 16.22
CA LYS A 75 -5.70 -19.03 15.17
C LYS A 75 -7.10 -19.35 15.71
N LYS A 76 -7.36 -19.07 16.98
CA LYS A 76 -8.70 -19.18 17.57
C LYS A 76 -9.55 -17.98 17.17
N ARG A 77 -10.87 -18.10 17.33
CA ARG A 77 -11.81 -17.03 17.02
C ARG A 77 -11.49 -15.78 17.84
N VAL A 78 -11.32 -14.66 17.14
CA VAL A 78 -11.18 -13.31 17.70
C VAL A 78 -12.16 -12.40 16.96
N SER A 79 -12.97 -11.67 17.73
CA SER A 79 -13.97 -10.75 17.21
C SER A 79 -13.33 -9.51 16.58
N PHE A 80 -14.11 -8.77 15.80
CA PHE A 80 -13.66 -7.51 15.20
C PHE A 80 -13.25 -6.49 16.26
N ARG A 81 -14.04 -6.37 17.34
CA ARG A 81 -13.77 -5.48 18.47
C ARG A 81 -12.45 -5.82 19.16
N GLU A 82 -12.21 -7.10 19.43
CA GLU A 82 -10.98 -7.55 20.07
C GLU A 82 -9.73 -7.33 19.20
N LEU A 83 -9.84 -7.54 17.87
CA LEU A 83 -8.76 -7.22 16.93
C LEU A 83 -8.45 -5.72 16.95
N ARG A 84 -9.49 -4.88 16.91
CA ARG A 84 -9.35 -3.42 17.02
C ARG A 84 -8.67 -3.02 18.31
N THR A 85 -9.14 -3.51 19.45
CA THR A 85 -8.54 -3.18 20.75
C THR A 85 -7.06 -3.56 20.82
N LEU A 86 -6.64 -4.69 20.24
CA LEU A 86 -5.22 -5.02 20.15
C LEU A 86 -4.46 -4.13 19.15
N ALA A 87 -5.01 -3.91 17.96
CA ALA A 87 -4.39 -3.12 16.90
C ALA A 87 -4.15 -1.67 17.35
N ASP A 88 -5.12 -1.07 18.05
CA ASP A 88 -5.05 0.31 18.57
C ASP A 88 -3.97 0.46 19.65
N THR A 89 -3.46 -0.64 20.23
CA THR A 89 -2.27 -0.61 21.12
C THR A 89 -0.94 -0.70 20.37
N GLY A 90 -0.96 -0.83 19.04
CA GLY A 90 0.21 -1.04 18.21
C GLY A 90 0.55 -2.50 17.89
N ASP A 91 -0.32 -3.47 18.24
CA ASP A 91 -0.07 -4.87 17.87
C ASP A 91 -0.22 -5.06 16.36
N GLY A 92 0.91 -5.19 15.65
CA GLY A 92 0.88 -5.21 14.19
C GLY A 92 0.22 -6.45 13.59
N LEU A 93 0.14 -7.59 14.30
CA LEU A 93 -0.52 -8.78 13.75
C LEU A 93 -2.02 -8.62 13.85
N ALA A 94 -2.50 -8.09 14.98
CA ALA A 94 -3.91 -7.73 15.12
C ALA A 94 -4.29 -6.67 14.10
N ALA A 95 -3.45 -5.65 13.90
CA ALA A 95 -3.67 -4.62 12.90
C ALA A 95 -3.73 -5.20 11.47
N TYR A 96 -2.79 -6.07 11.11
CA TYR A 96 -2.82 -6.75 9.81
C TYR A 96 -4.10 -7.58 9.62
N ARG A 97 -4.46 -8.40 10.62
CA ARG A 97 -5.68 -9.24 10.55
C ARG A 97 -6.96 -8.42 10.50
N LEU A 98 -6.98 -7.28 11.19
CA LEU A 98 -8.10 -6.35 11.14
C LEU A 98 -8.22 -5.71 9.76
N ALA A 99 -7.11 -5.24 9.18
CA ALA A 99 -7.07 -4.67 7.85
C ALA A 99 -7.51 -5.67 6.77
N GLU A 100 -7.02 -6.92 6.82
CA GLU A 100 -7.51 -8.00 5.94
C GLU A 100 -9.02 -8.20 6.06
N ARG A 101 -9.54 -8.23 7.29
CA ARG A 101 -10.97 -8.39 7.54
C ARG A 101 -11.77 -7.19 7.01
N ILE A 102 -11.25 -5.97 7.10
CA ILE A 102 -11.87 -4.78 6.52
C ILE A 102 -11.92 -4.88 5.00
N VAL A 103 -10.80 -5.23 4.35
CA VAL A 103 -10.74 -5.40 2.88
C VAL A 103 -11.73 -6.46 2.41
N SER A 104 -11.88 -7.57 3.15
CA SER A 104 -12.83 -8.63 2.80
C SER A 104 -14.31 -8.24 2.91
N LEU A 105 -14.62 -7.06 3.47
CA LEU A 105 -16.00 -6.53 3.45
C LEU A 105 -16.36 -5.93 2.09
N GLU A 106 -15.39 -5.70 1.20
CA GLU A 106 -15.58 -5.15 -0.14
C GLU A 106 -16.32 -3.80 -0.14
N LYS A 107 -16.03 -2.98 0.89
CA LYS A 107 -16.60 -1.65 1.10
C LYS A 107 -15.56 -0.58 0.81
N PRO A 108 -15.64 0.15 -0.33
CA PRO A 108 -14.65 1.15 -0.71
C PRO A 108 -14.44 2.22 0.37
N GLU A 109 -15.51 2.62 1.07
CA GLU A 109 -15.47 3.62 2.13
C GLU A 109 -14.65 3.21 3.36
N LEU A 110 -14.32 1.91 3.50
CA LEU A 110 -13.50 1.40 4.60
C LEU A 110 -12.02 1.22 4.23
N LEU A 111 -11.63 1.44 2.97
CA LEU A 111 -10.25 1.22 2.53
C LEU A 111 -9.25 2.15 3.22
N GLY A 112 -9.66 3.38 3.58
CA GLY A 112 -8.84 4.29 4.37
C GLY A 112 -8.56 3.78 5.79
N ASP A 113 -9.50 3.03 6.38
CA ASP A 113 -9.31 2.37 7.68
C ASP A 113 -8.40 1.14 7.55
N ALA A 114 -8.57 0.36 6.48
CA ALA A 114 -7.65 -0.74 6.19
C ALA A 114 -6.21 -0.26 5.98
N ALA A 115 -6.01 0.85 5.24
CA ALA A 115 -4.70 1.46 5.05
C ALA A 115 -4.05 1.87 6.37
N HIS A 116 -4.83 2.47 7.28
CA HIS A 116 -4.36 2.83 8.62
C HIS A 116 -3.90 1.61 9.42
N TYR A 117 -4.68 0.52 9.44
CA TYR A 117 -4.29 -0.68 10.18
C TYR A 117 -3.13 -1.44 9.50
N PHE A 118 -3.04 -1.43 8.17
CA PHE A 118 -1.83 -1.92 7.51
C PHE A 118 -0.60 -1.06 7.84
N SER A 119 -0.71 0.25 7.99
CA SER A 119 0.45 1.07 8.37
C SER A 119 0.94 0.78 9.78
N ILE A 120 0.05 0.49 10.73
CA ILE A 120 0.44 0.00 12.07
C ILE A 120 1.21 -1.32 11.94
N ALA A 121 0.73 -2.25 11.12
CA ALA A 121 1.44 -3.51 10.86
C ALA A 121 2.82 -3.30 10.24
N VAL A 122 2.92 -2.40 9.25
CA VAL A 122 4.20 -2.00 8.63
C VAL A 122 5.12 -1.38 9.68
N PHE A 123 4.63 -0.47 10.50
CA PHE A 123 5.40 0.17 11.56
C PHE A 123 5.96 -0.85 12.56
N ASP A 124 5.19 -1.89 12.91
CA ASP A 124 5.60 -3.03 13.76
C ASP A 124 6.60 -3.99 13.07
N GLY A 125 7.04 -3.72 11.84
CA GLY A 125 8.04 -4.53 11.12
C GLY A 125 7.47 -5.60 10.20
N ARG A 126 6.16 -5.59 9.92
CA ARG A 126 5.52 -6.63 9.10
C ARG A 126 5.61 -6.27 7.63
N GLY A 127 6.75 -6.60 7.02
CA GLY A 127 7.01 -6.33 5.59
C GLY A 127 5.98 -6.91 4.61
N TYR A 128 5.22 -7.95 5.00
CA TYR A 128 4.12 -8.48 4.16
C TYR A 128 2.89 -7.56 4.11
N ALA A 129 2.73 -6.63 5.05
CA ALA A 129 1.64 -5.64 5.03
C ALA A 129 1.89 -4.50 4.03
N VAL A 130 3.12 -4.34 3.53
CA VAL A 130 3.47 -3.27 2.59
C VAL A 130 2.71 -3.41 1.26
N ARG A 131 2.68 -4.61 0.67
CA ARG A 131 2.02 -4.82 -0.64
C ARG A 131 0.52 -4.49 -0.62
N PRO A 132 -0.31 -5.01 0.31
CA PRO A 132 -1.73 -4.65 0.35
C PRO A 132 -1.94 -3.18 0.72
N LEU A 133 -1.06 -2.58 1.54
CA LEU A 133 -1.09 -1.15 1.80
C LEU A 133 -0.90 -0.35 0.50
N VAL A 134 0.16 -0.63 -0.26
CA VAL A 134 0.45 0.05 -1.54
C VAL A 134 -0.69 -0.14 -2.53
N ALA A 135 -1.31 -1.32 -2.58
CA ALA A 135 -2.47 -1.56 -3.44
C ALA A 135 -3.64 -0.62 -3.11
N ILE A 136 -3.88 -0.33 -1.83
CA ILE A 136 -4.90 0.64 -1.40
C ILE A 136 -4.46 2.08 -1.76
N LEU A 137 -3.21 2.45 -1.47
CA LEU A 137 -2.70 3.81 -1.71
C LEU A 137 -2.56 4.15 -3.19
N SER A 138 -2.51 3.15 -4.07
CA SER A 138 -2.43 3.35 -5.52
C SER A 138 -3.77 3.78 -6.12
N ASN A 139 -4.87 3.78 -5.35
CA ASN A 139 -6.15 4.34 -5.78
C ASN A 139 -6.16 5.86 -5.54
N PRO A 140 -6.11 6.70 -6.59
CA PRO A 140 -6.08 8.15 -6.44
C PRO A 140 -7.42 8.75 -5.97
N GLU A 141 -8.53 8.02 -6.10
CA GLU A 141 -9.86 8.48 -5.68
C GLU A 141 -10.12 8.27 -4.18
N LEU A 142 -9.21 7.56 -3.50
CA LEU A 142 -9.37 7.27 -2.08
C LEU A 142 -9.03 8.50 -1.24
N ASP A 143 -10.05 9.10 -0.64
CA ASP A 143 -9.87 10.19 0.31
C ASP A 143 -9.33 9.66 1.66
N ILE A 144 -8.06 9.94 1.93
CA ILE A 144 -7.41 9.66 3.21
C ILE A 144 -7.01 10.99 3.84
N ARG A 145 -7.47 11.22 5.06
CA ARG A 145 -7.09 12.39 5.86
C ARG A 145 -5.57 12.56 5.92
N GLU A 146 -5.11 13.80 5.78
CA GLU A 146 -3.68 14.15 5.72
C GLU A 146 -2.89 13.63 6.94
N SER A 147 -3.48 13.67 8.14
CA SER A 147 -2.87 13.14 9.37
C SER A 147 -2.56 11.64 9.26
N ARG A 148 -3.46 10.87 8.64
CA ARG A 148 -3.25 9.43 8.39
C ARG A 148 -2.22 9.21 7.30
N LEU A 149 -2.26 9.98 6.20
CA LEU A 149 -1.23 9.88 5.14
C LEU A 149 0.17 10.12 5.70
N LYS A 150 0.36 11.16 6.52
CA LYS A 150 1.63 11.43 7.22
C LYS A 150 2.07 10.24 8.09
N HIS A 151 1.16 9.61 8.81
CA HIS A 151 1.48 8.42 9.61
C HIS A 151 1.87 7.21 8.74
N ILE A 152 1.14 6.98 7.64
CA ILE A 152 1.41 5.91 6.68
C ILE A 152 2.80 6.10 6.04
N GLU A 153 3.10 7.31 5.57
CA GLU A 153 4.39 7.67 5.00
C GLU A 153 5.53 7.42 5.99
N ARG A 154 5.41 7.94 7.23
CA ARG A 154 6.41 7.71 8.29
C ARG A 154 6.61 6.23 8.61
N SER A 155 5.55 5.43 8.56
CA SER A 155 5.62 3.99 8.82
C SER A 155 6.44 3.27 7.74
N LEU A 156 6.22 3.63 6.46
CA LEU A 156 7.03 3.13 5.35
C LEU A 156 8.48 3.64 5.44
N GLN A 157 8.69 4.93 5.73
CA GLN A 157 10.02 5.52 5.86
C GLN A 157 10.85 4.84 6.96
N ARG A 158 10.23 4.53 8.11
CA ARG A 158 10.88 3.79 9.20
C ARG A 158 11.33 2.39 8.76
N GLN A 159 10.49 1.68 8.01
CA GLN A 159 10.87 0.35 7.51
C GLN A 159 11.94 0.43 6.43
N ALA A 160 11.85 1.43 5.55
CA ALA A 160 12.83 1.67 4.50
C ALA A 160 14.21 2.00 5.07
N SER A 161 14.29 2.89 6.08
CA SER A 161 15.55 3.21 6.77
C SER A 161 16.14 2.00 7.51
N GLY A 162 15.28 1.12 8.03
CA GLY A 162 15.62 -0.19 8.57
C GLY A 162 16.09 -1.24 7.54
N GLY A 163 16.11 -0.90 6.25
CA GLY A 163 16.58 -1.79 5.18
C GLY A 163 15.54 -2.77 4.64
N GLN A 164 14.25 -2.57 4.97
CA GLN A 164 13.18 -3.40 4.43
C GLN A 164 12.94 -3.05 2.95
N LEU A 165 13.34 -3.96 2.06
CA LEU A 165 13.37 -3.72 0.60
C LEU A 165 11.99 -3.33 0.05
N ARG A 166 10.94 -4.07 0.42
CA ARG A 166 9.57 -3.78 -0.02
C ARG A 166 9.10 -2.38 0.35
N ALA A 167 9.53 -1.86 1.50
CA ALA A 167 9.18 -0.51 1.94
C ALA A 167 9.93 0.55 1.13
N VAL A 168 11.19 0.29 0.76
CA VAL A 168 11.95 1.15 -0.15
C VAL A 168 11.29 1.19 -1.53
N GLU A 169 11.02 0.03 -2.13
CA GLU A 169 10.34 -0.08 -3.43
C GLU A 169 9.00 0.67 -3.43
N ALA A 170 8.20 0.47 -2.38
CA ALA A 170 6.92 1.15 -2.19
C ALA A 170 7.08 2.68 -2.16
N LEU A 171 8.01 3.22 -1.36
CA LEU A 171 8.23 4.66 -1.29
C LEU A 171 8.76 5.22 -2.60
N VAL A 172 9.71 4.55 -3.24
CA VAL A 172 10.24 4.95 -4.55
C VAL A 172 9.11 5.05 -5.58
N GLN A 173 8.24 4.03 -5.64
CA GLN A 173 7.09 4.04 -6.52
C GLN A 173 6.13 5.19 -6.22
N LEU A 174 5.71 5.35 -4.96
CA LEU A 174 4.72 6.35 -4.55
C LEU A 174 5.25 7.79 -4.70
N TYR A 175 6.52 8.03 -4.39
CA TYR A 175 7.18 9.34 -4.58
C TYR A 175 7.36 9.70 -6.05
N LYS A 176 7.67 8.72 -6.91
CA LYS A 176 7.75 8.95 -8.37
C LYS A 176 6.38 9.20 -8.97
N ALA A 177 5.34 8.51 -8.49
CA ALA A 177 3.96 8.72 -8.93
C ALA A 177 3.38 10.06 -8.44
N GLY A 178 3.91 10.60 -7.34
CA GLY A 178 3.43 11.84 -6.73
C GLY A 178 2.15 11.67 -5.89
N VAL A 179 1.58 10.47 -5.84
CA VAL A 179 0.39 10.15 -5.06
C VAL A 179 0.68 8.94 -4.14
N PRO A 180 0.18 8.95 -2.88
CA PRO A 180 -0.56 10.03 -2.21
C PRO A 180 0.35 11.04 -1.48
N PHE A 181 1.68 10.87 -1.50
CA PHE A 181 2.60 11.64 -0.65
C PHE A 181 3.17 12.91 -1.27
N GLY A 182 2.81 13.24 -2.52
CA GLY A 182 3.46 14.28 -3.31
C GLY A 182 4.67 13.75 -4.10
N PHE A 183 5.03 14.47 -5.15
CA PHE A 183 6.16 14.13 -6.02
C PHE A 183 7.49 14.44 -5.33
N LYS A 184 8.29 13.40 -5.09
CA LYS A 184 9.54 13.45 -4.27
C LYS A 184 10.68 12.65 -4.93
N PRO A 185 11.10 13.02 -6.15
CA PRO A 185 12.06 12.24 -6.94
C PRO A 185 13.45 12.18 -6.29
N GLU A 186 13.87 13.22 -5.59
CA GLU A 186 15.19 13.27 -4.93
C GLU A 186 15.23 12.36 -3.70
N GLU A 187 14.14 12.28 -2.93
CA GLU A 187 14.01 11.33 -1.82
C GLU A 187 13.94 9.88 -2.33
N ALA A 188 13.24 9.63 -3.44
CA ALA A 188 13.24 8.32 -4.09
C ALA A 188 14.67 7.93 -4.53
N HIS A 189 15.41 8.88 -5.10
CA HIS A 189 16.80 8.69 -5.51
C HIS A 189 17.71 8.37 -4.31
N ALA A 190 17.60 9.10 -3.21
CA ALA A 190 18.37 8.85 -1.98
C ALA A 190 18.07 7.48 -1.37
N LEU A 191 16.80 7.04 -1.40
CA LEU A 191 16.40 5.70 -0.95
C LEU A 191 17.04 4.59 -1.79
N MET A 192 17.04 4.75 -3.13
CA MET A 192 17.67 3.79 -4.04
C MET A 192 19.18 3.70 -3.81
N LYS A 193 19.89 4.84 -3.65
CA LYS A 193 21.33 4.85 -3.32
C LYS A 193 21.61 4.07 -2.02
N THR A 194 20.80 4.27 -0.99
CA THR A 194 20.94 3.58 0.31
C THR A 194 20.81 2.06 0.18
N VAL A 195 19.90 1.56 -0.65
CA VAL A 195 19.75 0.10 -0.86
C VAL A 195 20.92 -0.46 -1.63
N LEU A 196 21.36 0.24 -2.68
CA LEU A 196 22.48 -0.18 -3.51
C LEU A 196 23.76 -0.34 -2.66
N GLU A 197 24.05 0.62 -1.77
CA GLU A 197 25.20 0.56 -0.86
C GLU A 197 25.17 -0.64 0.10
N LYS A 198 23.97 -1.10 0.49
CA LYS A 198 23.82 -2.19 1.47
C LYS A 198 23.72 -3.58 0.84
N LYS A 199 23.18 -3.68 -0.37
CA LYS A 199 22.81 -4.98 -0.98
C LYS A 199 23.45 -5.23 -2.35
N PHE A 200 24.09 -4.25 -2.96
CA PHE A 200 24.66 -4.35 -4.30
C PHE A 200 23.66 -4.91 -5.34
N ASP A 201 22.44 -4.37 -5.32
CA ASP A 201 21.36 -4.83 -6.19
C ASP A 201 21.49 -4.24 -7.61
N GLY A 202 21.64 -5.12 -8.61
CA GLY A 202 21.84 -4.70 -10.00
C GLY A 202 20.60 -4.06 -10.65
N GLU A 203 19.38 -4.43 -10.26
CA GLU A 203 18.15 -3.84 -10.79
C GLU A 203 18.02 -2.40 -10.31
N ILE A 204 18.28 -2.17 -9.02
CA ILE A 204 18.31 -0.83 -8.43
C ILE A 204 19.42 0.01 -9.05
N ALA A 205 20.60 -0.57 -9.30
CA ALA A 205 21.67 0.12 -9.99
C ALA A 205 21.26 0.56 -11.40
N LEU A 206 20.61 -0.31 -12.18
CA LEU A 206 20.09 0.05 -13.50
C LEU A 206 19.08 1.20 -13.42
N GLN A 207 18.14 1.12 -12.47
CA GLN A 207 17.14 2.17 -12.28
C GLN A 207 17.77 3.52 -11.91
N LEU A 208 18.80 3.53 -11.05
CA LEU A 208 19.57 4.74 -10.73
C LEU A 208 20.24 5.32 -11.98
N ALA A 209 20.90 4.48 -12.78
CA ALA A 209 21.53 4.91 -14.03
C ALA A 209 20.52 5.56 -14.99
N VAL A 210 19.35 4.93 -15.19
CA VAL A 210 18.30 5.46 -16.07
C VAL A 210 17.71 6.77 -15.54
N ASN A 211 17.51 6.89 -14.22
CA ASN A 211 16.99 8.13 -13.63
C ASN A 211 17.96 9.30 -13.81
N ILE A 212 19.28 9.08 -13.67
CA ILE A 212 20.29 10.12 -13.90
C ILE A 212 20.36 10.44 -15.40
N ALA A 213 20.41 9.41 -16.26
CA ALA A 213 20.43 9.57 -17.72
C ALA A 213 19.26 10.38 -18.29
N GLY A 214 18.10 10.37 -17.62
CA GLY A 214 16.93 11.16 -17.99
C GLY A 214 17.05 12.66 -17.69
N LYS A 215 18.06 13.11 -16.92
CA LYS A 215 18.36 14.53 -16.71
C LYS A 215 19.14 15.04 -17.93
N THR A 216 18.72 16.15 -18.54
CA THR A 216 19.42 16.74 -19.70
C THR A 216 19.49 18.25 -19.54
N PRO A 217 20.67 18.89 -19.73
CA PRO A 217 21.98 18.30 -20.04
C PRO A 217 22.62 17.56 -18.85
N LEU A 218 23.53 16.62 -19.14
CA LEU A 218 24.28 15.85 -18.13
C LEU A 218 25.63 16.48 -17.81
N ALA A 219 26.00 16.53 -16.54
CA ALA A 219 27.34 16.89 -16.09
C ALA A 219 28.33 15.71 -16.26
N PRO A 220 29.65 15.97 -16.40
CA PRO A 220 30.65 14.90 -16.49
C PRO A 220 30.67 13.94 -15.28
N THR A 221 30.37 14.47 -14.09
CA THR A 221 30.22 13.68 -12.86
C THR A 221 29.01 12.74 -12.92
N GLU A 222 27.90 13.18 -13.53
CA GLU A 222 26.70 12.36 -13.72
C GLU A 222 26.93 11.24 -14.73
N ILE A 223 27.67 11.51 -15.83
CA ILE A 223 28.08 10.47 -16.79
C ILE A 223 28.91 9.39 -16.07
N SER A 224 29.81 9.82 -15.17
CA SER A 224 30.62 8.91 -14.36
C SER A 224 29.77 8.10 -13.37
N GLU A 225 28.78 8.72 -12.71
CA GLU A 225 27.82 8.01 -11.83
C GLU A 225 26.97 6.99 -12.61
N ILE A 226 26.40 7.38 -13.76
CA ILE A 226 25.63 6.50 -14.65
C ILE A 226 26.47 5.27 -14.98
N ARG A 227 27.71 5.47 -15.42
CA ARG A 227 28.61 4.37 -15.79
C ARG A 227 28.89 3.44 -14.59
N LYS A 228 29.17 3.99 -13.41
CA LYS A 228 29.39 3.21 -12.19
C LYS A 228 28.20 2.30 -11.90
N TYR A 229 26.98 2.82 -11.98
CA TYR A 229 25.78 2.05 -11.74
C TYR A 229 25.50 1.01 -12.83
N LEU A 230 25.71 1.34 -14.10
CA LEU A 230 25.57 0.37 -15.19
C LEU A 230 26.59 -0.78 -15.08
N LEU A 231 27.80 -0.54 -14.57
CA LEU A 231 28.77 -1.60 -14.30
C LEU A 231 28.30 -2.55 -13.19
N ILE A 232 27.65 -2.03 -12.14
CA ILE A 232 27.03 -2.87 -11.11
C ILE A 232 25.86 -3.67 -11.71
N ALA A 233 24.99 -3.02 -12.48
CA ALA A 233 23.86 -3.67 -13.14
C ALA A 233 24.29 -4.76 -14.15
N LYS A 234 25.43 -4.57 -14.83
CA LYS A 234 26.03 -5.57 -15.73
C LYS A 234 26.46 -6.85 -15.00
N SER A 235 26.74 -6.77 -13.70
CA SER A 235 27.05 -7.93 -12.87
C SER A 235 25.81 -8.57 -12.23
N SER A 236 24.60 -8.12 -12.56
CA SER A 236 23.35 -8.66 -12.02
C SER A 236 23.11 -10.11 -12.44
N ASP A 237 22.55 -10.90 -11.53
CA ASP A 237 22.06 -12.26 -11.79
C ASP A 237 20.83 -12.28 -12.72
N LEU A 238 20.13 -11.14 -12.87
CA LEU A 238 18.98 -11.01 -13.76
C LEU A 238 19.46 -10.78 -15.21
N PRO A 239 19.13 -11.69 -16.17
CA PRO A 239 19.59 -11.56 -17.55
C PRO A 239 19.12 -10.27 -18.23
N GLY A 240 17.87 -9.85 -17.96
CA GLY A 240 17.31 -8.62 -18.52
C GLY A 240 18.06 -7.37 -18.06
N THR A 241 18.32 -7.27 -16.75
CA THR A 241 19.11 -6.17 -16.16
C THR A 241 20.51 -6.11 -16.76
N ARG A 242 21.18 -7.26 -16.91
CA ARG A 242 22.50 -7.35 -17.52
C ARG A 242 22.51 -6.89 -18.97
N ALA A 243 21.56 -7.36 -19.78
CA ALA A 243 21.46 -7.00 -21.20
C ALA A 243 21.16 -5.49 -21.39
N ALA A 244 20.22 -4.95 -20.60
CA ALA A 244 19.92 -3.52 -20.62
C ALA A 244 21.14 -2.68 -20.22
N ALA A 245 21.86 -3.07 -19.17
CA ALA A 245 23.07 -2.38 -18.73
C ALA A 245 24.18 -2.40 -19.78
N GLN A 246 24.39 -3.54 -20.45
CA GLN A 246 25.36 -3.67 -21.53
C GLN A 246 25.03 -2.75 -22.71
N THR A 247 23.76 -2.66 -23.08
CA THR A 247 23.29 -1.79 -24.16
C THR A 247 23.54 -0.32 -23.80
N LEU A 248 23.13 0.10 -22.60
CA LEU A 248 23.30 1.49 -22.16
C LEU A 248 24.78 1.90 -22.01
N LEU A 249 25.66 0.99 -21.61
CA LEU A 249 27.10 1.27 -21.49
C LEU A 249 27.76 1.71 -22.81
N GLN A 250 27.15 1.39 -23.96
CA GLN A 250 27.63 1.86 -25.27
C GLN A 250 27.45 3.38 -25.43
N ASN A 251 26.43 3.96 -24.78
CA ASN A 251 26.13 5.39 -24.85
C ASN A 251 26.85 6.21 -23.76
N TYR A 252 27.49 5.53 -22.80
CA TYR A 252 28.22 6.16 -21.69
C TYR A 252 29.65 5.56 -21.60
N PRO A 253 30.53 5.87 -22.58
CA PRO A 253 31.90 5.38 -22.61
C PRO A 253 32.69 5.85 -21.37
N ALA A 254 33.82 5.20 -21.11
CA ALA A 254 34.71 5.68 -20.05
C ALA A 254 35.15 7.10 -20.41
N PRO A 255 35.23 8.03 -19.44
CA PRO A 255 35.89 9.30 -19.69
C PRO A 255 37.30 8.98 -20.19
N GLU A 256 37.65 9.46 -21.38
CA GLU A 256 39.02 9.38 -21.87
C GLU A 256 39.88 10.02 -20.78
N MET A 257 40.79 9.22 -20.20
CA MET A 257 41.82 9.78 -19.32
C MET A 257 42.56 10.79 -20.20
N GLN A 258 42.31 12.08 -19.98
CA GLN A 258 43.11 13.14 -20.57
C GLN A 258 44.55 12.84 -20.17
N ASN A 259 45.29 12.25 -21.11
CA ASN A 259 46.74 12.21 -21.06
C ASN A 259 47.16 13.67 -21.17
N ASP A 260 47.36 14.31 -20.02
CA ASP A 260 48.20 15.50 -19.89
C ASP A 260 49.63 15.07 -20.23
N ALA A 261 49.89 14.94 -21.52
CA ALA A 261 51.22 15.05 -22.09
C ALA A 261 51.40 16.54 -22.41
N SER A 262 51.95 17.28 -21.45
CA SER A 262 52.59 18.58 -21.67
C SER A 262 53.91 18.59 -20.93
#